data_AF-A0A940EH60-F1
#
_entry.id   AF-A0A940EH60-F1
#
_cell.length_a   1.000
_cell.length_b   1.000
_cell.length_c   1.000
_cell.angle_alpha   90.00
_cell.angle_beta   90.00
_cell.angle_gamma   90.00
#
_symmetry.space_group_name_H-M   'P 1'
#
loop_
_entity.id
_entity.type
_entity.pdbx_description
1 polymer ?
#
loop_
_entity_poly.entity_id
_entity_poly.type
_entity_poly.pdbx_seq_one_letter_code
_entity_poly.pdbx_strand_id
1 'polypeptide(L)' 'MSNSIESDTDKINDLHIWQVGPGYYSAVISVASTDPRSPGEYKSLLGGIDLVARTTVEVNKIVAAT' A
#
# COMPACT_ATOMS: atom_id res chain seq x y z
N MET A 1 -10.99 3.54 -3.60
CA MET A 1 -9.52 3.31 -3.55
C MET A 1 -9.12 2.40 -2.37
N SER A 2 -9.87 1.33 -2.04
CA SER A 2 -9.53 0.40 -0.93
C SER A 2 -9.55 -1.10 -1.30
N ASN A 3 -10.08 -1.50 -2.47
CA ASN A 3 -10.12 -2.93 -2.85
C ASN A 3 -8.83 -3.53 -3.44
N SER A 4 -7.78 -2.75 -3.72
CA SER A 4 -6.63 -3.29 -4.45
C SER A 4 -5.56 -3.94 -3.56
N ILE A 5 -5.43 -3.50 -2.29
CA ILE A 5 -4.44 -4.04 -1.35
C ILE A 5 -5.09 -4.81 -0.20
N GLU A 6 -6.19 -4.31 0.37
CA GLU A 6 -6.84 -5.01 1.47
C GLU A 6 -7.47 -6.32 1.01
N SER A 7 -7.21 -7.39 1.75
CA SER A 7 -7.70 -8.74 1.50
C SER A 7 -7.98 -9.45 2.82
N ASP A 8 -8.27 -10.76 2.78
CA ASP A 8 -8.38 -11.58 3.99
C ASP A 8 -7.04 -11.70 4.73
N THR A 9 -5.93 -11.67 3.99
CA THR A 9 -4.58 -11.80 4.54
C THR A 9 -3.86 -10.48 4.68
N ASP A 10 -4.31 -9.41 4.02
CA ASP A 10 -3.64 -8.11 3.94
C ASP A 10 -4.51 -6.98 4.53
N LYS A 11 -3.95 -6.17 5.43
CA LYS A 11 -4.59 -4.97 5.99
C LYS A 11 -3.70 -3.75 5.86
N ILE A 12 -4.29 -2.60 5.51
CA ILE A 12 -3.59 -1.33 5.52
C ILE A 12 -3.70 -0.75 6.94
N ASN A 13 -2.58 -0.63 7.63
CA ASN A 13 -2.55 -0.06 8.98
C ASN A 13 -2.24 1.44 8.98
N ASP A 14 -1.59 1.94 7.92
CA ASP A 14 -1.29 3.35 7.74
C ASP A 14 -1.24 3.70 6.24
N LEU A 15 -1.78 4.88 5.90
CA LEU A 15 -1.79 5.43 4.55
C LEU A 15 -1.66 6.95 4.62
N HIS A 16 -0.51 7.45 4.19
CA HIS A 16 -0.26 8.88 4.07
C HIS A 16 -0.05 9.25 2.60
N ILE A 17 -0.81 10.23 2.13
CA ILE A 17 -0.71 10.79 0.78
C ILE A 17 -0.50 12.29 0.89
N TRP A 18 0.49 12.83 0.17
CA TRP A 18 0.74 14.26 0.13
C TRP A 18 1.07 14.71 -1.30
N GLN A 19 0.75 15.97 -1.59
CA GLN A 19 1.08 16.58 -2.87
C GLN A 19 2.54 17.00 -2.89
N VAL A 20 3.27 16.62 -3.94
CA VAL A 20 4.68 17.02 -4.17
C VAL A 20 4.83 18.03 -5.30
N GLY A 21 3.77 18.26 -6.09
CA GLY A 21 3.69 19.29 -7.12
C GLY A 21 2.28 19.36 -7.73
N PRO A 22 1.97 20.33 -8.61
CA PRO A 22 0.65 20.42 -9.26
C PRO A 22 0.29 19.11 -9.97
N GLY A 23 -0.72 18.39 -9.49
CA GLY A 23 -1.13 17.09 -10.05
C GLY A 23 -0.25 15.89 -9.70
N TYR A 24 0.81 16.06 -8.89
CA TYR A 24 1.70 14.97 -8.47
C TYR A 24 1.61 14.73 -6.97
N TYR A 25 1.41 13.46 -6.60
CA TYR A 25 1.30 13.02 -5.21
C TYR A 25 2.39 12.00 -4.88
N SER A 26 2.70 11.86 -3.61
CA SER A 26 3.50 10.75 -3.08
C SER A 26 2.70 10.06 -1.98
N ALA A 27 2.98 8.77 -1.79
CA ALA A 27 2.32 7.97 -0.78
C ALA A 27 3.30 7.08 -0.01
N VAL A 28 3.04 6.91 1.29
CA VAL A 28 3.59 5.83 2.10
C VAL A 28 2.44 4.97 2.59
N ILE A 29 2.62 3.65 2.51
CA ILE A 29 1.62 2.66 2.89
C ILE A 29 2.28 1.62 3.77
N SER A 30 1.66 1.31 4.91
CA SER A 30 2.05 0.18 5.76
C SER A 30 1.01 -0.93 5.62
N VAL A 31 1.48 -2.12 5.21
CA VAL A 31 0.65 -3.31 5.04
C VAL A 31 1.03 -4.34 6.10
N ALA A 32 0.06 -4.73 6.93
CA ALA A 32 0.18 -5.89 7.79
C ALA A 32 -0.39 -7.11 7.06
N SER A 33 0.39 -8.19 6.95
CA SER A 33 -0.05 -9.38 6.23
C SER A 33 0.31 -10.69 6.92
N THR A 34 -0.63 -11.64 6.92
CA THR A 34 -0.38 -13.02 7.37
C THR A 34 0.33 -13.86 6.32
N ASP A 35 0.22 -13.46 5.04
CA ASP A 35 0.91 -14.06 3.89
C ASP A 35 1.46 -12.95 2.97
N PRO A 36 2.57 -12.31 3.37
CA PRO A 36 3.03 -11.08 2.74
C PRO A 36 3.53 -11.31 1.32
N ARG A 37 3.08 -10.45 0.40
CA ARG A 37 3.69 -10.30 -0.93
C ARG A 37 4.93 -9.40 -0.86
N SER A 38 5.70 -9.35 -1.94
CA SER A 38 6.79 -8.38 -2.03
C SER A 38 6.27 -6.93 -2.10
N PRO A 39 7.03 -5.93 -1.66
CA PRO A 39 6.65 -4.52 -1.82
C PRO A 39 6.34 -4.12 -3.27
N GLY A 40 7.04 -4.72 -4.25
CA GLY A 40 6.82 -4.48 -5.67
C GLY A 40 5.47 -5.00 -6.19
N GLU A 41 5.01 -6.14 -5.66
CA GLU A 41 3.69 -6.68 -5.97
C GLU A 41 2.58 -5.79 -5.39
N TYR A 42 2.68 -5.37 -4.13
CA TYR A 42 1.72 -4.41 -3.56
C TYR A 42 1.71 -3.08 -4.32
N LYS A 43 2.89 -2.60 -4.72
CA LYS A 43 3.00 -1.39 -5.55
C LYS A 43 2.31 -1.57 -6.91
N SER A 44 2.38 -2.75 -7.51
CA SER A 44 1.73 -3.04 -8.79
C SER A 44 0.20 -3.05 -8.69
N LEU A 45 -0.35 -3.47 -7.54
CA LEU A 45 -1.79 -3.39 -7.26
C LEU A 45 -2.32 -1.95 -7.22
N LEU A 46 -1.44 -0.97 -7.02
CA LEU A 46 -1.75 0.46 -7.02
C LEU A 46 -1.63 1.11 -8.41
N GLY A 47 -1.24 0.34 -9.44
CA GLY A 47 -0.90 0.85 -10.78
C GLY A 47 -2.00 1.59 -11.54
N GLY A 48 -3.23 1.69 -11.00
CA GLY A 48 -4.31 2.51 -11.55
C GLY A 48 -4.40 3.94 -10.98
N ILE A 49 -3.48 4.35 -10.11
CA ILE A 49 -3.47 5.70 -9.53
C ILE A 49 -2.38 6.52 -10.22
N ASP A 50 -2.70 7.02 -11.42
CA ASP A 50 -1.78 7.77 -12.32
C ASP A 50 -1.17 9.05 -11.70
N LEU A 51 -1.68 9.49 -10.55
CA LEU A 51 -1.28 10.73 -9.89
C LEU A 51 -0.19 10.54 -8.82
N VAL A 52 0.19 9.31 -8.45
CA VAL A 52 1.21 9.07 -7.41
C VAL A 52 2.59 8.90 -8.03
N ALA A 53 3.36 9.98 -8.05
CA ALA A 53 4.73 10.06 -8.56
C ALA A 53 5.71 9.13 -7.82
N ARG A 54 5.47 8.86 -6.53
CA ARG A 54 6.31 7.96 -5.73
C ARG A 54 5.52 7.30 -4.61
N THR A 55 5.57 5.97 -4.58
CA THR A 55 4.98 5.15 -3.52
C THR A 55 6.04 4.34 -2.82
N THR A 56 6.06 4.40 -1.49
CA THR A 56 6.79 3.48 -0.62
C THR A 56 5.79 2.55 0.05
N VAL A 57 6.09 1.25 0.04
CA VAL A 57 5.29 0.24 0.73
C VAL A 57 6.17 -0.45 1.76
N GLU A 58 5.76 -0.36 3.02
CA GLU A 58 6.31 -1.15 4.12
C GLU A 58 5.42 -2.37 4.32
N VAL A 59 6.03 -3.56 4.41
CA VAL A 59 5.30 -4.82 4.58
C VAL A 59 5.72 -5.45 5.90
N ASN A 60 4.74 -5.65 6.78
CA ASN A 60 4.89 -6.22 8.11
C ASN A 60 4.23 -7.60 8.14
N LYS A 61 5.02 -8.66 8.32
CA LYS A 61 4.46 -10.01 8.54
C LYS A 61 3.85 -10.08 9.95
N ILE A 62 2.59 -10.47 10.02
CA ILE A 62 1.86 -10.67 11.27
C ILE A 62 1.35 -12.11 11.38
N VAL A 63 0.98 -12.52 12.59
CA VAL A 63 0.27 -13.79 12.82
C VAL A 63 -1.22 -13.48 12.89
N ALA A 64 -2.05 -14.36 12.33
CA ALA A 64 -3.50 -14.23 12.48
C ALA A 64 -3.87 -14.23 13.97
N ALA A 65 -4.77 -13.33 14.37
CA ALA A 65 -5.32 -13.36 15.71
C ALA A 65 -6.11 -14.67 15.88
N THR A 66 -5.77 -15.43 16.92
CA THR A 66 -6.34 -16.74 17.27
C THR A 66 -7.77 -16.62 17.78
#